data_AF-A0A7K4DU34-F1
#
_entry.id   AF-A0A7K4DU34-F1
#
_cell.length_a   1.000
_cell.length_b   1.000
_cell.length_c   1.000
_cell.angle_alpha   90.00
_cell.angle_beta   90.00
_cell.angle_gamma   90.00
#
_symmetry.space_group_name_H-M   'P 1'
#
loop_
_entity.id
_entity.type
_entity.pdbx_description
1 polymer ?
#
loop_
_entity_poly.entity_id
_entity_poly.type
_entity_poly.pdbx_seq_one_letter_code
_entity_poly.pdbx_strand_id
1 'polypeptide(L)' 'PIIIQAVVKIKEKDTEESLSKRILKEEHRIYPEAVNLFARKKIKVSGRKTIIS' A
#
# COMPACT_ATOMS: atom_id res chain seq x y z
N PRO A 1 11.19 -6.11 2.77
CA PRO A 1 10.53 -5.50 3.95
C PRO A 1 9.31 -4.72 3.48
N ILE A 2 8.18 -4.81 4.18
CA ILE A 2 6.95 -4.12 3.80
C ILE A 2 7.01 -2.65 4.28
N ILE A 3 6.66 -1.68 3.45
CA ILE A 3 6.66 -0.25 3.82
C ILE A 3 5.24 0.19 4.21
N ILE A 4 4.27 0.10 3.30
CA ILE A 4 2.85 0.39 3.54
C ILE A 4 2.02 -0.76 2.96
N GLN A 5 0.90 -1.07 3.60
CA GLN A 5 -0.13 -1.97 3.08
C GLN A 5 -1.50 -1.33 3.24
N ALA A 6 -2.40 -1.61 2.30
CA ALA A 6 -3.81 -1.32 2.40
C ALA A 6 -4.61 -2.61 2.27
N VAL A 7 -5.86 -2.56 2.75
CA VAL A 7 -6.81 -3.65 2.65
C VAL A 7 -8.01 -3.19 1.84
N VAL A 8 -8.58 -4.10 1.04
CA VAL A 8 -9.81 -3.85 0.28
C VAL A 8 -10.88 -4.83 0.73
N LYS A 9 -12.08 -4.33 1.02
CA LYS A 9 -13.22 -5.17 1.40
C LYS A 9 -13.81 -5.84 0.17
N ILE A 10 -13.93 -7.17 0.24
CA ILE A 10 -14.71 -7.96 -0.72
C ILE A 10 -16.19 -7.84 -0.36
N LYS A 11 -17.03 -7.67 -1.38
CA LYS A 11 -18.49 -7.63 -1.32
C LYS A 11 -19.04 -8.81 -2.10
N GLU A 12 -20.21 -9.30 -1.71
CA GLU A 12 -20.85 -10.49 -2.32
C GLU A 12 -21.08 -10.35 -3.83
N LYS A 13 -21.26 -9.12 -4.32
CA LYS A 13 -21.53 -8.83 -5.75
C LYS A 13 -20.30 -8.33 -6.51
N ASP A 14 -19.10 -8.48 -5.95
CA ASP A 14 -17.90 -8.05 -6.66
C ASP A 14 -17.65 -8.94 -7.89
N THR A 15 -17.49 -8.29 -9.04
CA THR A 15 -16.80 -8.87 -10.18
C THR A 15 -15.30 -8.60 -10.08
N GLU A 16 -14.49 -9.36 -10.80
CA GLU A 16 -13.05 -9.10 -10.94
C GLU A 16 -12.76 -7.65 -11.28
N GLU A 17 -13.47 -7.08 -12.27
CA GLU A 17 -13.31 -5.70 -12.70
C GLU A 17 -13.61 -4.69 -11.57
N SER A 18 -14.70 -4.91 -10.82
CA SER A 18 -15.09 -4.04 -9.71
C SER A 18 -14.13 -4.11 -8.52
N LEU A 19 -13.57 -5.31 -8.27
CA LEU A 19 -12.55 -5.53 -7.26
C LEU A 19 -11.24 -4.85 -7.67
N SER A 20 -10.78 -5.08 -8.91
CA SER A 20 -9.57 -4.49 -9.47
C SER A 20 -9.61 -2.95 -9.45
N LYS A 21 -10.76 -2.34 -9.77
CA LYS A 21 -10.91 -0.87 -9.66
C LYS A 21 -10.70 -0.34 -8.23
N ARG A 22 -11.13 -1.09 -7.20
CA ARG A 22 -10.93 -0.69 -5.80
C ARG A 22 -9.51 -0.97 -5.33
N ILE A 23 -8.88 -2.05 -5.78
CA ILE A 23 -7.46 -2.32 -5.56
C ILE A 23 -6.63 -1.18 -6.15
N LEU A 24 -6.86 -0.83 -7.41
CA LEU A 24 -6.14 0.24 -8.10
C LEU A 24 -6.27 1.60 -7.37
N LYS A 25 -7.45 1.88 -6.81
CA LYS A 25 -7.65 3.07 -5.99
C LYS A 25 -6.76 3.09 -4.74
N GLU A 26 -6.64 1.95 -4.04
CA GLU A 26 -5.75 1.85 -2.88
C GLU A 26 -4.27 1.88 -3.29
N GLU A 27 -3.90 1.27 -4.42
CA GLU A 27 -2.55 1.33 -4.98
C GLU A 27 -2.13 2.78 -5.27
N HIS A 28 -2.99 3.54 -5.96
CA HIS A 28 -2.77 4.96 -6.22
C HIS A 28 -2.69 5.82 -4.95
N ARG A 29 -3.25 5.35 -3.83
CA ARG A 29 -3.14 6.04 -2.54
C ARG A 29 -1.81 5.72 -1.84
N ILE A 30 -1.50 4.43 -1.68
CA ILE A 30 -0.37 4.02 -0.84
C ILE A 30 0.97 4.04 -1.56
N TYR A 31 1.00 3.86 -2.88
CA TYR A 31 2.26 3.84 -3.63
C TYR A 31 2.97 5.19 -3.61
N PRO A 32 2.31 6.34 -3.90
CA PRO A 32 2.95 7.64 -3.78
C PRO A 32 3.38 7.97 -2.34
N GLU A 33 2.61 7.52 -1.35
CA GLU A 33 2.97 7.71 0.07
C GLU A 33 4.25 6.96 0.44
N ALA A 34 4.39 5.71 0.00
CA ALA A 34 5.61 4.93 0.20
C ALA A 34 6.82 5.57 -0.49
N VAL A 35 6.64 6.09 -1.71
CA VAL A 35 7.68 6.84 -2.43
C VAL A 35 8.06 8.12 -1.68
N ASN A 36 7.10 8.85 -1.13
CA ASN A 36 7.35 10.06 -0.35
C ASN A 36 8.13 9.76 0.95
N LEU A 37 7.78 8.69 1.67
CA LEU A 37 8.54 8.25 2.85
C LEU A 37 9.99 7.90 2.49
N PHE A 38 10.19 7.22 1.35
CA PHE A 38 11.51 6.89 0.85
C PHE A 38 12.31 8.15 0.49
N ALA A 39 11.74 9.06 -0.30
CA ALA A 39 12.39 10.30 -0.74
C ALA A 39 12.78 11.19 0.45
N ARG A 40 11.98 11.20 1.52
CA ARG A 40 12.25 11.94 2.76
C ARG A 40 13.22 11.23 3.72
N LYS A 41 13.78 10.07 3.34
CA LYS A 41 14.65 9.25 4.18
C LYS A 41 14.02 8.87 5.53
N LYS A 42 12.69 8.66 5.54
CA LYS A 42 11.90 8.27 6.72
C LYS A 42 11.80 6.76 6.92
N ILE A 43 12.56 5.97 6.17
CA ILE A 43 12.50 4.51 6.16
C ILE A 43 13.80 3.95 6.70
N LYS A 44 13.72 3.09 7.73
CA LYS A 44 14.84 2.28 8.23
C LYS A 44 14.49 0.79 8.14
N VAL A 45 15.36 0.01 7.49
CA VAL A 45 15.20 -1.44 7.39
C VAL A 45 15.95 -2.12 8.53
N SER A 46 15.28 -3.04 9.24
CA SER A 46 15.87 -3.88 10.29
C SER A 46 15.49 -5.34 10.05
N GLY A 47 16.42 -6.11 9.48
CA GLY A 47 16.17 -7.48 9.03
C GLY A 47 15.02 -7.52 8.01
N ARG A 48 13.92 -8.20 8.37
CA ARG A 48 12.71 -8.31 7.53
C ARG A 48 11.66 -7.22 7.81
N LYS A 49 11.90 -6.33 8.77
CA LYS A 49 10.96 -5.27 9.18
C LYS A 49 11.39 -3.89 8.67
N THR A 50 10.41 -3.01 8.52
CA THR A 50 10.59 -1.60 8.18
C THR A 50 10.11 -0.74 9.36
N ILE A 51 10.89 0.26 9.73
CA ILE A 51 10.56 1.24 10.75
C ILE A 51 10.40 2.59 10.05
N ILE A 52 9.28 3.27 10.30
CA ILE A 52 8.95 4.58 9.75
C ILE A 52 9.07 5.63 10.87
N SER A 53 9.62 6.82 10.56
CA SER A 53 9.90 7.90 11.53
C SER A 53 9.31 9.26 11.16
#